data_AF-A0A662IZ00-F1
#
_entry.id   AF-A0A662IZ00-F1
#
_cell.length_a   1.000
_cell.length_b   1.000
_cell.length_c   1.000
_cell.angle_alpha   90.00
_cell.angle_beta   90.00
_cell.angle_gamma   90.00
#
_symmetry.space_group_name_H-M   'P 1'
#
loop_
_entity.id
_entity.type
_entity.pdbx_description
1 polymer ?
#
loop_
_entity_poly.entity_id
_entity_poly.type
_entity_poly.pdbx_seq_one_letter_code
_entity_poly.pdbx_strand_id
1 'polypeptide(L)'
;MEQVEGDELSIEVNADRPDMLSAEGMARALRLFMGLERPRKYEAVDGDVEVRVDPSVQGVRPYILCAVVRDVKLSEEAVRQLMMLQEKLHLTYCRGRAKVSIGLHDLDAVSHDITYAALPPSRIRFTPLDEVEE
;
A
#
# COMPACT_ATOMS: atom_id res chain seq x y z
N MET A 1 8.70 -23.92 -1.34
CA MET A 1 7.89 -25.16 -1.29
C MET A 1 6.49 -24.79 -1.75
N GLU A 2 5.97 -25.45 -2.78
CA GLU A 2 4.58 -25.23 -3.22
C GLU A 2 3.69 -26.25 -2.52
N GLN A 3 2.58 -25.79 -1.92
CA GLN A 3 1.64 -26.63 -1.18
C GLN A 3 0.22 -26.35 -1.68
N VAL A 4 -0.52 -27.42 -1.96
CA VAL A 4 -1.91 -27.37 -2.37
C VAL A 4 -2.74 -28.14 -1.33
N GLU A 5 -3.65 -27.44 -0.66
CA GLU A 5 -4.58 -28.03 0.30
C GLU A 5 -6.02 -27.67 -0.08
N GLY A 6 -6.76 -28.64 -0.62
CA GLY A 6 -8.09 -28.38 -1.16
C GLY A 6 -8.08 -27.33 -2.27
N ASP A 7 -8.77 -26.21 -2.04
CA ASP A 7 -8.85 -25.08 -2.96
C ASP A 7 -7.81 -23.99 -2.65
N GLU A 8 -6.89 -24.22 -1.70
CA GLU A 8 -5.85 -23.27 -1.32
C GLU A 8 -4.49 -23.63 -1.94
N LEU A 9 -3.86 -22.65 -2.58
CA LEU A 9 -2.53 -22.76 -3.19
C LEU A 9 -1.56 -21.80 -2.49
N SER A 10 -0.54 -22.37 -1.86
CA SER A 10 0.57 -21.63 -1.28
C SER A 10 1.77 -21.64 -2.21
N ILE A 11 2.20 -20.45 -2.63
CA ILE A 11 3.35 -20.25 -3.52
C ILE A 11 4.42 -19.44 -2.78
N GLU A 12 5.66 -19.89 -2.88
CA GLU A 12 6.82 -19.15 -2.41
C GLU A 12 7.38 -18.28 -3.55
N VAL A 13 7.59 -17.00 -3.27
CA VAL A 13 8.07 -16.02 -4.24
C VAL A 13 9.44 -15.51 -3.80
N ASN A 14 10.36 -15.33 -4.74
CA ASN A 14 11.68 -14.79 -4.45
C ASN A 14 11.59 -13.38 -3.87
N ALA A 15 12.49 -13.09 -2.94
CA ALA A 15 12.50 -11.83 -2.20
C ALA A 15 12.77 -10.59 -3.07
N ASP A 16 13.24 -10.75 -4.32
CA ASP A 16 13.50 -9.67 -5.28
C ASP A 16 12.29 -9.32 -6.16
N ARG A 17 11.15 -10.00 -6.00
CA ARG A 17 9.92 -9.86 -6.80
C ARG A 17 8.72 -9.42 -5.97
N PRO A 18 8.71 -8.15 -5.47
CA PRO A 18 7.61 -7.65 -4.65
C PRO A 18 6.31 -7.53 -5.45
N ASP A 19 6.42 -7.41 -6.77
CA ASP A 19 5.31 -7.35 -7.70
C ASP A 19 4.51 -8.66 -7.78
N MET A 20 5.02 -9.77 -7.24
CA MET A 20 4.36 -11.08 -7.20
C MET A 20 3.83 -11.43 -5.80
N LEU A 21 3.88 -10.51 -4.83
CA LEU A 21 3.40 -10.73 -3.45
C LEU A 21 1.88 -10.63 -3.28
N SER A 22 1.13 -10.46 -4.37
CA SER A 22 -0.33 -10.51 -4.39
C SER A 22 -0.84 -11.43 -5.50
N ALA A 23 -2.11 -11.84 -5.39
CA ALA A 23 -2.77 -12.65 -6.40
C ALA A 23 -2.77 -11.97 -7.78
N GLU A 24 -3.03 -10.66 -7.83
CA GLU A 24 -3.03 -9.86 -9.07
C GLU A 24 -1.63 -9.78 -9.69
N GLY A 25 -0.62 -9.64 -8.84
CA GLY A 25 0.79 -9.61 -9.22
C GLY A 25 1.26 -10.90 -9.85
N MET A 26 0.99 -12.02 -9.17
CA MET A 26 1.25 -13.38 -9.66
C MET A 26 0.49 -13.65 -10.96
N ALA A 27 -0.81 -13.36 -11.00
CA ALA A 27 -1.63 -13.56 -12.20
C ALA A 27 -1.11 -12.75 -13.39
N ARG A 28 -0.68 -11.50 -13.17
CA ARG A 28 -0.07 -10.66 -14.22
C ARG A 28 1.24 -11.27 -14.71
N ALA A 29 2.12 -11.72 -13.83
CA ALA A 29 3.38 -12.35 -14.20
C ALA A 29 3.17 -13.64 -15.01
N LEU A 30 2.25 -14.50 -14.58
CA LEU A 30 1.90 -15.74 -15.29
C LEU A 30 1.30 -15.48 -16.67
N ARG A 31 0.37 -14.52 -16.78
CA ARG A 31 -0.22 -14.13 -18.07
C ARG A 31 0.82 -13.61 -19.06
N LEU A 32 1.78 -12.81 -18.60
CA LEU A 32 2.89 -12.34 -19.43
C LEU A 32 3.79 -13.51 -19.87
N PHE A 33 4.15 -14.39 -18.93
CA PHE A 33 4.99 -15.56 -19.20
C PHE A 33 4.35 -16.51 -20.22
N MET A 34 3.05 -16.75 -20.12
CA MET A 34 2.28 -17.60 -21.04
C MET A 34 1.96 -16.92 -22.38
N GLY A 35 2.35 -15.66 -22.58
CA GLY A 35 2.02 -14.90 -23.79
C GLY A 35 0.55 -14.53 -23.94
N LEU A 36 -0.23 -14.59 -22.86
CA LEU A 36 -1.66 -14.24 -22.83
C LEU A 36 -1.90 -12.73 -22.72
N GLU A 37 -0.92 -11.98 -22.21
CA GLU A 37 -0.94 -10.53 -22.16
C GLU A 37 0.37 -9.93 -22.68
N ARG A 38 0.33 -8.65 -23.05
CA ARG A 38 1.51 -7.83 -23.33
C ARG A 38 1.86 -6.97 -22.10
N PRO A 39 3.12 -6.57 -21.92
CA PRO A 39 3.51 -5.66 -20.85
C PRO A 39 2.66 -4.38 -20.86
N ARG A 40 2.07 -4.05 -19.71
CA ARG A 40 1.29 -2.83 -19.53
C ARG A 40 2.24 -1.66 -19.28
N LYS A 41 1.93 -0.50 -19.84
CA LYS A 41 2.52 0.78 -19.45
C LYS A 41 1.57 1.47 -18.49
N TYR A 42 2.11 1.95 -17.38
CA TYR A 42 1.37 2.75 -16.41
C TYR A 42 1.85 4.19 -16.53
N GLU A 43 0.92 5.11 -16.75
CA GLU A 43 1.20 6.54 -16.82
C GLU A 43 0.47 7.22 -15.66
N ALA A 44 1.21 8.00 -14.90
CA ALA A 44 0.65 8.89 -13.89
C ALA A 44 0.47 10.28 -14.51
N VAL A 45 -0.57 10.97 -14.07
CA VAL A 45 -0.84 12.36 -14.43
C VAL A 45 -0.79 13.22 -13.18
N ASP A 46 -0.53 14.51 -13.36
CA ASP A 46 -0.61 15.46 -12.26
C ASP A 46 -2.06 15.53 -11.74
N GLY A 47 -2.19 15.33 -10.42
CA GLY A 47 -3.46 15.41 -9.72
C GLY A 47 -3.66 16.77 -9.05
N ASP A 48 -4.81 16.91 -8.41
CA ASP A 48 -5.23 18.10 -7.65
C ASP A 48 -4.98 17.98 -6.13
N VAL A 49 -4.37 16.87 -5.70
CA VAL A 49 -4.12 16.57 -4.29
C VAL A 49 -2.66 16.89 -3.96
N GLU A 50 -2.48 17.81 -3.02
CA GLU A 50 -1.15 18.22 -2.57
C GLU A 50 -0.90 17.78 -1.12
N VAL A 51 0.33 17.35 -0.85
CA VAL A 51 0.79 17.02 0.50
C VAL A 51 1.93 17.96 0.87
N ARG A 52 1.71 18.82 1.87
CA ARG A 52 2.75 19.71 2.40
C ARG A 52 3.62 18.94 3.38
N VAL A 53 4.93 18.95 3.17
CA VAL A 53 5.89 18.31 4.08
C VAL A 53 6.42 19.37 5.05
N ASP A 54 6.11 19.21 6.33
CA ASP A 54 6.54 20.13 7.37
C ASP A 54 8.00 19.84 7.80
N PRO A 55 8.85 20.85 8.03
CA PRO A 55 10.23 20.65 8.45
C PRO A 55 10.40 19.84 9.75
N SER A 56 9.37 19.76 10.60
CA SER A 56 9.35 18.92 11.81
C SER A 56 9.69 17.45 11.54
N VAL A 57 9.45 16.95 10.32
CA VAL A 57 9.69 15.53 10.00
C VAL A 57 11.16 15.18 9.79
N GLN A 58 12.06 16.16 9.62
CA GLN A 58 13.46 15.94 9.22
C GLN A 58 14.23 14.99 10.16
N GLY A 59 14.00 15.12 11.47
CA GLY A 59 14.65 14.29 12.49
C GLY A 59 13.96 12.96 12.78
N VAL A 60 12.80 12.68 12.16
CA VAL A 60 11.95 11.53 12.49
C VAL A 60 11.74 10.63 11.27
N ARG A 61 11.15 11.17 10.21
CA ARG A 61 10.87 10.47 8.95
C ARG A 61 10.74 11.52 7.82
N PRO A 62 11.87 11.92 7.20
CA PRO A 62 11.93 13.11 6.34
C PRO A 62 11.16 13.03 5.01
N TYR A 63 10.71 11.84 4.60
CA TYR A 63 10.16 11.62 3.26
C TYR A 63 8.79 10.97 3.32
N ILE A 64 7.92 11.42 2.41
CA ILE A 64 6.61 10.84 2.11
C ILE A 64 6.42 10.81 0.59
N LEU A 65 5.74 9.79 0.10
CA LEU A 65 5.27 9.70 -1.27
C LEU A 65 3.80 9.28 -1.24
N CYS A 66 2.98 9.93 -2.05
CA CYS A 66 1.56 9.69 -2.16
C CYS A 66 1.16 9.51 -3.62
N ALA A 67 0.11 8.74 -3.86
CA ALA A 67 -0.53 8.59 -5.15
C ALA A 67 -2.04 8.45 -4.93
N VAL A 68 -2.82 8.97 -5.88
CA VAL A 68 -4.27 8.82 -5.91
C VAL A 68 -4.63 7.87 -7.04
N VAL A 69 -5.49 6.90 -6.75
CA VAL A 69 -6.08 6.00 -7.75
C VAL A 69 -7.59 6.24 -7.74
N ARG A 70 -8.12 6.82 -8.83
CA ARG A 70 -9.54 7.15 -8.96
C ARG A 70 -10.32 6.02 -9.64
N ASP A 71 -11.64 6.04 -9.47
CA ASP A 71 -12.59 5.13 -10.14
C ASP A 71 -12.31 3.63 -9.89
N VAL A 72 -11.77 3.31 -8.70
CA VAL A 72 -11.50 1.93 -8.30
C VAL A 72 -12.79 1.22 -7.92
N LYS A 73 -12.92 -0.04 -8.36
CA LYS A 73 -13.98 -0.95 -7.91
C LYS A 73 -13.40 -1.94 -6.94
N LEU A 74 -13.59 -1.67 -5.65
CA LEU A 74 -13.08 -2.52 -4.58
C LEU A 74 -14.19 -3.44 -4.08
N SER A 75 -14.01 -4.75 -4.28
CA SER A 75 -14.76 -5.77 -3.56
C SER A 75 -14.08 -6.07 -2.22
N GLU A 76 -14.76 -6.77 -1.31
CA GLU A 76 -14.16 -7.25 -0.05
C GLU A 76 -12.88 -8.06 -0.30
N GLU A 77 -12.88 -8.90 -1.35
CA GLU A 77 -11.69 -9.64 -1.79
C GLU A 77 -10.56 -8.69 -2.19
N ALA A 78 -10.84 -7.69 -3.02
CA ALA A 78 -9.83 -6.75 -3.47
C ALA A 78 -9.23 -5.95 -2.30
N VAL A 79 -10.06 -5.51 -1.35
CA VAL A 79 -9.59 -4.83 -0.13
C VAL A 79 -8.67 -5.74 0.68
N ARG A 80 -9.07 -7.00 0.88
CA ARG A 80 -8.25 -7.96 1.62
C ARG A 80 -6.91 -8.24 0.93
N GLN A 81 -6.90 -8.39 -0.39
CA GLN A 81 -5.65 -8.55 -1.17
C GLN A 81 -4.75 -7.31 -1.05
N LEU A 82 -5.30 -6.09 -1.10
CA LEU A 82 -4.55 -4.86 -0.89
C LEU A 82 -3.92 -4.80 0.50
N MET A 83 -4.68 -5.14 1.55
CA MET A 83 -4.17 -5.19 2.92
C MET A 83 -3.08 -6.26 3.07
N MET A 84 -3.28 -7.46 2.52
CA MET A 84 -2.27 -8.51 2.52
C MET A 84 -0.98 -8.07 1.81
N LEU A 85 -1.08 -7.47 0.64
CA LEU A 85 0.10 -6.95 -0.08
C LEU A 85 0.84 -5.91 0.76
N GLN A 86 0.11 -4.97 1.36
CA GLN A 86 0.67 -3.95 2.25
C GLN A 86 1.44 -4.60 3.42
N GLU A 87 0.86 -5.60 4.07
CA GLU A 87 1.49 -6.32 5.19
C GLU A 87 2.74 -7.10 4.75
N LYS A 88 2.67 -7.81 3.62
CA LYS A 88 3.84 -8.54 3.09
C LYS A 88 4.99 -7.59 2.75
N LEU A 89 4.70 -6.44 2.15
CA LEU A 89 5.69 -5.39 1.91
C LEU A 89 6.24 -4.81 3.22
N HIS A 90 5.36 -4.56 4.20
CA HIS A 90 5.75 -4.07 5.53
C HIS A 90 6.75 -5.00 6.21
N LEU A 91 6.49 -6.31 6.17
CA LEU A 91 7.33 -7.33 6.79
C LEU A 91 8.68 -7.48 6.07
N THR A 92 8.66 -7.47 4.73
CA THR A 92 9.84 -7.73 3.90
C THR A 92 10.61 -6.45 3.58
N TYR A 93 10.25 -5.78 2.49
CA TYR A 93 10.93 -4.62 1.92
C TYR A 93 11.01 -3.44 2.88
N CYS A 94 9.96 -3.23 3.68
CA CYS A 94 9.92 -2.11 4.61
C CYS A 94 10.59 -2.40 5.96
N ARG A 95 11.07 -3.64 6.18
CA ARG A 95 11.74 -4.10 7.41
C ARG A 95 10.91 -3.85 8.68
N GLY A 96 9.71 -4.41 8.75
CA GLY A 96 8.80 -4.20 9.88
C GLY A 96 8.42 -2.74 10.05
N ARG A 97 8.14 -2.04 8.93
CA ARG A 97 7.84 -0.59 8.85
C ARG A 97 8.98 0.37 9.22
N ALA A 98 10.14 -0.14 9.62
CA ALA A 98 11.28 0.69 10.04
C ALA A 98 11.81 1.57 8.89
N LYS A 99 11.72 1.12 7.63
CA LYS A 99 12.16 1.87 6.45
C LYS A 99 11.04 2.64 5.77
N VAL A 100 9.89 1.99 5.56
CA VAL A 100 8.73 2.56 4.85
C VAL A 100 7.46 2.15 5.60
N SER A 101 6.49 3.04 5.71
CA SER A 101 5.15 2.68 6.16
C SER A 101 4.20 3.05 5.03
N ILE A 102 3.26 2.16 4.74
CA ILE A 102 2.29 2.32 3.65
C ILE A 102 0.93 2.42 4.33
N GLY A 103 0.18 3.47 4.00
CA GLY A 103 -1.20 3.66 4.42
C GLY A 103 -2.10 3.72 3.20
N LEU A 104 -3.31 3.19 3.34
CA LEU A 104 -4.39 3.27 2.37
C LEU A 104 -5.51 4.06 3.00
N HIS A 105 -6.02 5.07 2.29
CA HIS A 105 -7.06 5.96 2.79
C HIS A 105 -8.14 6.12 1.72
N ASP A 106 -9.39 6.15 2.17
CA ASP A 106 -10.50 6.59 1.32
C ASP A 106 -10.35 8.09 1.08
N LEU A 107 -10.12 8.47 -0.18
CA LEU A 107 -9.91 9.86 -0.55
C LEU A 107 -11.16 10.70 -0.32
N ASP A 108 -12.36 10.12 -0.48
CA ASP A 108 -13.62 10.85 -0.33
C ASP A 108 -13.91 11.18 1.15
N ALA A 109 -13.24 10.47 2.09
CA ALA A 109 -13.34 10.70 3.52
C ALA A 109 -12.29 11.69 4.08
N VAL A 110 -11.34 12.16 3.26
CA VAL A 110 -10.19 12.96 3.70
C VAL A 110 -10.19 14.34 3.04
N SER A 111 -9.82 15.38 3.80
CA SER A 111 -9.57 16.71 3.24
C SER A 111 -8.34 16.69 2.33
N HIS A 112 -8.42 17.37 1.20
CA HIS A 112 -7.32 17.44 0.23
C HIS A 112 -6.19 18.40 0.63
N ASP A 113 -6.34 19.19 1.71
CA ASP A 113 -5.26 20.00 2.29
C ASP A 113 -4.47 19.18 3.33
N ILE A 114 -3.61 18.30 2.83
CA ILE A 114 -2.89 17.32 3.66
C ILE A 114 -1.53 17.88 4.08
N THR A 115 -1.22 17.81 5.37
CA THR A 115 0.10 18.14 5.92
C THR A 115 0.73 16.93 6.58
N TYR A 116 1.94 16.58 6.15
CA TYR A 116 2.78 15.56 6.77
C TYR A 116 3.73 16.21 7.78
N ALA A 117 3.45 16.01 9.07
CA ALA A 117 4.16 16.65 10.17
C ALA A 117 4.49 15.67 11.30
N ALA A 118 5.51 16.03 12.10
CA ALA A 118 5.81 15.36 13.36
C ALA A 118 5.39 16.26 14.52
N LEU A 119 4.52 15.75 15.40
CA LEU A 119 4.01 16.48 16.55
C LEU A 119 4.37 15.76 17.85
N PRO A 120 4.55 16.47 18.97
CA PRO A 120 4.63 15.85 20.29
C PRO A 120 3.38 15.01 20.58
N PRO A 121 3.50 13.85 21.25
CA PRO A 121 2.35 12.97 21.53
C PRO A 121 1.18 13.69 22.24
N SER A 122 1.47 14.65 23.12
CA SER A 122 0.46 15.44 23.84
C SER A 122 -0.40 16.36 22.96
N ARG A 123 -0.03 16.54 21.70
CA ARG A 123 -0.76 17.36 20.71
C ARG A 123 -1.48 16.52 19.66
N ILE A 124 -1.39 15.20 19.72
CA ILE A 124 -2.03 14.28 18.78
C ILE A 124 -3.28 13.73 19.45
N ARG A 125 -4.43 13.91 18.81
CA ARG A 125 -5.73 13.39 19.24
C ARG A 125 -6.44 12.83 18.02
N PHE A 126 -6.79 11.55 18.05
CA PHE A 126 -7.52 10.87 17.00
C PHE A 126 -8.06 9.56 17.57
N THR A 127 -9.20 9.11 17.08
CA THR A 127 -9.72 7.77 17.37
C THR A 127 -8.99 6.76 16.48
N PRO A 128 -8.26 5.78 17.06
CA PRO A 128 -7.62 4.74 16.28
C PRO A 128 -8.62 3.86 15.52
N LEU A 129 -8.11 3.15 14.51
CA LEU A 129 -8.91 2.14 13.82
C LEU A 129 -9.35 1.06 14.84
N ASP A 130 -10.63 0.69 14.79
CA ASP A 130 -11.31 -0.25 15.69
C ASP A 130 -11.57 0.24 17.13
N GLU A 131 -11.31 1.51 17.42
CA GLU A 131 -11.64 2.15 18.70
C GLU A 131 -12.84 3.09 18.56
N VAL A 132 -13.54 3.32 19.66
CA VAL A 132 -14.69 4.24 19.74
C VAL A 132 -14.40 5.50 20.56
N GLU A 133 -13.29 5.52 21.28
CA GLU A 133 -12.85 6.64 22.13
C GLU A 133 -11.45 7.15 21.71
N GLU A 134 -11.16 8.42 22.03
CA GLU A 134 -9.94 9.17 21.67
C GLU A 134 -8.69 8.73 22.45
#